data_AF-A0A2Y9R098-F1
#
_entry.id   AF-A0A2Y9R098-F1
#
_cell.length_a   1.000
_cell.length_b   1.000
_cell.length_c   1.000
_cell.angle_alpha   90.00
_cell.angle_beta   90.00
_cell.angle_gamma   90.00
#
_symmetry.space_group_name_H-M   'P 1'
#
loop_
_entity.id
_entity.type
_entity.pdbx_description
1 polymer ?
#
loop_
_entity_poly.entity_id
_entity_poly.type
_entity_poly.pdbx_seq_one_letter_code
_entity_poly.pdbx_strand_id
1 'polypeptide(L)'
;MEGDVKVCEYCKRSVACAHFALHEAHCLRFLVICPECGEPIPESKMEEHFENSHKEVERAKCRQNMQKHLLEVHETKECQMRQVKCKFCELAMDFSKQEIHEYHCGSRTELCPDCNQYILLRELASHKDACQGEQAQPSKGERMSAPVGKINCNSCNQMIPINKYAHHMVPITKSS
;
A
#
# COMPACT_ATOMS: atom_id res chain seq x y z
N MET A 1 -40.23 -15.18 -22.15
CA MET A 1 -39.88 -14.20 -23.19
C MET A 1 -38.81 -13.32 -22.58
N GLU A 2 -37.54 -13.62 -22.86
CA GLU A 2 -36.47 -12.67 -22.56
C GLU A 2 -36.63 -11.50 -23.53
N GLY A 3 -36.90 -10.30 -23.00
CA GLY A 3 -37.02 -9.11 -23.82
C GLY A 3 -35.62 -8.71 -24.29
N ASP A 4 -35.45 -8.52 -25.60
CA ASP A 4 -34.19 -8.03 -26.16
C ASP A 4 -33.81 -6.70 -25.50
N VAL A 5 -32.58 -6.63 -24.98
CA VAL A 5 -32.01 -5.43 -24.37
C VAL A 5 -30.76 -4.99 -25.11
N LYS A 6 -30.56 -3.68 -25.23
CA LYS A 6 -29.36 -3.05 -25.81
C LYS A 6 -28.75 -2.08 -24.80
N VAL A 7 -27.42 -2.00 -24.75
CA VAL A 7 -26.71 -1.07 -23.87
C VAL A 7 -26.61 0.30 -24.53
N CYS A 8 -27.01 1.35 -23.81
CA CYS A 8 -26.89 2.73 -24.26
C CYS A 8 -25.44 3.19 -24.19
N GLU A 9 -24.89 3.72 -25.29
CA GLU A 9 -23.49 4.18 -25.30
C GLU A 9 -23.26 5.42 -24.44
N TYR A 10 -24.30 6.24 -24.25
CA TYR A 10 -24.22 7.50 -23.52
C TYR A 10 -24.34 7.33 -22.00
N CYS A 11 -25.22 6.45 -21.49
CA CYS A 11 -25.37 6.27 -20.04
C CYS A 11 -24.95 4.88 -19.52
N LYS A 12 -24.47 4.00 -20.42
CA LYS A 12 -24.01 2.64 -20.14
C LYS A 12 -25.04 1.70 -19.49
N ARG A 13 -26.33 2.07 -19.48
CA ARG A 13 -27.42 1.21 -18.96
C ARG A 13 -27.99 0.30 -20.04
N SER A 14 -28.40 -0.90 -19.64
CA SER A 14 -29.19 -1.81 -20.48
C SER A 14 -30.64 -1.33 -20.56
N VAL A 15 -31.16 -1.22 -21.79
CA VAL A 15 -32.50 -0.72 -22.08
C VAL A 15 -33.17 -1.68 -23.05
N ALA A 16 -34.45 -1.99 -22.82
CA ALA A 16 -35.23 -2.83 -23.72
C ALA A 16 -35.24 -2.25 -25.14
N CYS A 17 -35.05 -3.09 -26.16
CA CYS A 17 -34.97 -2.69 -27.56
C CYS A 17 -36.18 -1.86 -28.00
N ALA A 18 -37.39 -2.19 -27.51
CA ALA A 18 -38.62 -1.46 -27.79
C ALA A 18 -38.58 0.02 -27.38
N HIS A 19 -37.79 0.37 -26.36
CA HIS A 19 -37.67 1.74 -25.83
C HIS A 19 -36.30 2.37 -26.12
N PHE A 20 -35.41 1.66 -26.82
CA PHE A 20 -34.01 2.06 -26.98
C PHE A 20 -33.88 3.38 -27.73
N ALA A 21 -34.58 3.56 -28.85
CA ALA A 21 -34.49 4.78 -29.65
C ALA A 21 -34.89 6.05 -28.87
N LEU A 22 -35.95 5.96 -28.06
CA LEU A 22 -36.39 7.08 -27.21
C LEU A 22 -35.36 7.36 -26.11
N HIS A 23 -34.84 6.32 -25.47
CA HIS A 23 -33.82 6.45 -24.45
C HIS A 23 -32.52 7.05 -25.01
N GLU A 24 -32.08 6.59 -26.18
CA GLU A 24 -30.88 7.06 -26.86
C GLU A 24 -31.00 8.54 -27.21
N ALA A 25 -32.11 8.96 -27.82
CA ALA A 25 -32.37 10.37 -28.11
C ALA A 25 -32.41 11.23 -26.83
N HIS A 26 -33.01 10.74 -25.75
CA HIS A 26 -33.00 11.41 -24.46
C HIS A 26 -31.58 11.56 -23.91
N CYS A 27 -30.81 10.47 -23.89
CA CYS A 27 -29.45 10.49 -23.37
C CYS A 27 -28.52 11.38 -24.21
N LEU A 28 -28.60 11.33 -25.54
CA LEU A 28 -27.84 12.20 -26.43
C LEU A 28 -28.15 13.68 -26.19
N ARG A 29 -29.40 14.02 -25.88
CA ARG A 29 -29.84 15.40 -25.70
C ARG A 29 -29.50 15.97 -24.32
N PHE A 30 -29.60 15.16 -23.27
CA PHE A 30 -29.60 15.66 -21.90
C PHE A 30 -28.35 15.29 -21.09
N LEU A 31 -27.51 14.37 -21.58
CA LEU A 31 -26.24 14.06 -20.95
C LEU A 31 -25.13 14.90 -21.57
N VAL A 32 -24.33 15.49 -20.72
CA VAL A 32 -23.09 16.18 -21.07
C VAL A 32 -21.93 15.42 -20.43
N ILE A 33 -20.78 15.43 -21.09
CA ILE A 33 -19.58 14.76 -20.57
C ILE A 33 -18.91 15.69 -19.56
N CYS A 34 -18.64 15.19 -18.35
CA CYS A 34 -17.88 15.93 -17.34
C CYS A 34 -16.44 16.15 -17.86
N PRO A 35 -15.92 17.39 -17.87
CA PRO A 35 -14.57 17.66 -18.39
C PRO A 35 -13.45 17.12 -17.50
N GLU A 36 -13.72 16.83 -16.22
CA GLU A 36 -12.72 16.35 -15.25
C GLU A 36 -12.56 14.82 -15.27
N CYS A 37 -13.68 14.07 -15.25
CA CYS A 37 -13.65 12.60 -15.19
C CYS A 37 -14.13 11.90 -16.47
N GLY A 38 -14.71 12.61 -17.43
CA GLY A 38 -15.28 12.03 -18.65
C GLY A 38 -16.61 11.29 -18.44
N GLU A 39 -17.22 11.37 -17.26
CA GLU A 39 -18.49 10.71 -16.99
C GLU A 39 -19.66 11.43 -17.68
N PRO A 40 -20.63 10.68 -18.23
CA PRO A 40 -21.84 11.25 -18.82
C PRO A 40 -22.86 11.60 -17.72
N ILE A 41 -23.05 12.90 -17.48
CA ILE A 41 -23.88 13.44 -16.40
C ILE A 41 -25.04 14.26 -17.00
N PRO A 42 -26.28 14.13 -16.49
CA PRO A 42 -27.35 15.05 -16.87
C PRO A 42 -26.95 16.49 -16.59
N GLU A 43 -27.12 17.40 -17.55
CA GLU A 43 -26.69 18.80 -17.41
C GLU A 43 -27.24 19.45 -16.12
N SER A 44 -28.51 19.16 -15.79
CA SER A 44 -29.17 19.64 -14.57
C SER A 44 -28.52 19.16 -13.26
N LYS A 45 -27.68 18.12 -13.30
CA LYS A 45 -26.99 17.53 -12.14
C LYS A 45 -25.48 17.78 -12.15
N MET A 46 -24.97 18.54 -13.12
CA MET A 46 -23.53 18.77 -13.24
C MET A 46 -22.95 19.45 -12.00
N GLU A 47 -23.62 20.48 -11.47
CA GLU A 47 -23.18 21.19 -10.28
C GLU A 47 -23.12 20.26 -9.04
N GLU A 48 -24.16 19.45 -8.83
CA GLU A 48 -24.19 18.46 -7.76
C GLU A 48 -23.06 17.41 -7.90
N HIS A 49 -22.80 16.96 -9.13
CA HIS A 49 -21.69 16.04 -9.42
C HIS A 49 -20.34 16.67 -9.09
N PHE A 50 -20.10 17.92 -9.47
CA PHE A 50 -18.86 18.63 -9.15
C PHE A 50 -18.65 18.74 -7.63
N GLU A 51 -19.68 19.14 -6.89
CA GLU A 51 -19.61 19.26 -5.43
C GLU A 51 -19.34 17.90 -4.75
N ASN A 52 -19.90 16.82 -5.28
CA ASN A 52 -19.82 15.49 -4.67
C ASN A 52 -18.63 14.65 -5.12
N SER A 53 -18.06 14.91 -6.30
CA SER A 53 -17.02 14.07 -6.92
C SER A 53 -15.72 14.83 -7.18
N HIS A 54 -15.78 16.14 -7.43
CA HIS A 54 -14.62 16.93 -7.85
C HIS A 54 -14.16 17.95 -6.81
N LYS A 55 -14.98 18.26 -5.81
CA LYS A 55 -14.55 19.10 -4.69
C LYS A 55 -13.30 18.53 -4.03
N GLU A 56 -12.31 19.39 -3.82
CA GLU A 56 -11.10 19.04 -3.10
C GLU A 56 -11.41 18.71 -1.65
N VAL A 57 -10.87 17.60 -1.18
CA VAL A 57 -10.95 17.19 0.22
C VAL A 57 -9.53 17.00 0.73
N GLU A 58 -9.22 17.61 1.87
CA GLU A 58 -7.97 17.38 2.58
C GLU A 58 -8.04 16.05 3.33
N ARG A 59 -7.03 15.20 3.18
CA ARG A 59 -6.91 13.99 4.01
C ARG A 59 -6.19 14.24 5.32
N ALA A 60 -6.80 13.79 6.42
CA ALA A 60 -6.20 13.85 7.75
C ALA A 60 -4.84 13.11 7.90
N LYS A 61 -4.62 11.99 7.21
CA LYS A 61 -3.43 11.13 7.40
C LYS A 61 -2.22 11.50 6.55
N CYS A 62 -2.42 11.85 5.28
CA CYS A 62 -1.34 12.24 4.37
C CYS A 62 -1.29 13.75 4.07
N ARG A 63 -2.29 14.53 4.52
CA ARG A 63 -2.43 15.98 4.32
C ARG A 63 -2.34 16.43 2.87
N GLN A 64 -2.71 15.55 1.94
CA GLN A 64 -2.81 15.87 0.53
C GLN A 64 -4.25 16.25 0.20
N ASN A 65 -4.39 17.31 -0.59
CA ASN A 65 -5.65 17.71 -1.20
C ASN A 65 -5.82 16.94 -2.51
N MET A 66 -7.01 16.37 -2.71
CA MET A 66 -7.36 15.70 -3.96
C MET A 66 -8.88 15.73 -4.17
N GLN A 67 -9.28 15.55 -5.41
CA GLN A 67 -10.69 15.43 -5.76
C GLN A 67 -11.29 14.14 -5.19
N LYS A 68 -12.54 14.20 -4.73
CA LYS A 68 -13.21 13.08 -4.05
C LYS A 68 -13.32 11.80 -4.88
N HIS A 69 -13.45 11.89 -6.20
CA HIS A 69 -13.52 10.71 -7.07
C HIS A 69 -12.19 9.93 -7.15
N LEU A 70 -11.05 10.60 -6.92
CA LEU A 70 -9.72 9.95 -6.84
C LEU A 70 -9.42 9.40 -5.45
N LEU A 71 -10.28 9.72 -4.48
CA LEU A 71 -10.05 9.43 -3.07
C LEU A 71 -9.95 7.92 -2.84
N GLU A 72 -10.85 7.11 -3.36
CA GLU A 72 -10.81 5.66 -3.13
C GLU A 72 -9.51 5.02 -3.66
N VAL A 73 -9.12 5.38 -4.88
CA VAL A 73 -7.91 4.85 -5.54
C VAL A 73 -6.66 5.26 -4.76
N HIS A 74 -6.56 6.53 -4.39
CA HIS A 74 -5.42 6.99 -3.61
C HIS A 74 -5.32 6.27 -2.28
N GLU A 75 -6.42 6.13 -1.53
CA GLU A 75 -6.42 5.53 -0.19
C GLU A 75 -6.00 4.07 -0.20
N THR A 76 -6.38 3.35 -1.26
CA THR A 76 -6.14 1.91 -1.39
C THR A 76 -4.79 1.59 -2.06
N LYS A 77 -4.32 2.42 -3.00
CA LYS A 77 -3.17 2.07 -3.86
C LYS A 77 -2.00 3.05 -3.81
N GLU A 78 -2.24 4.34 -3.64
CA GLU A 78 -1.19 5.36 -3.86
C GLU A 78 -0.68 5.98 -2.56
N CYS A 79 -1.53 6.07 -1.55
CA CYS A 79 -1.23 6.72 -0.28
C CYS A 79 -0.06 6.01 0.41
N GLN A 80 1.00 6.77 0.69
CA GLN A 80 2.17 6.31 1.44
C GLN A 80 1.88 6.11 2.94
N MET A 81 0.80 6.72 3.43
CA MET A 81 0.31 6.59 4.80
C MET A 81 -0.82 5.54 4.91
N ARG A 82 -1.07 4.76 3.84
CA ARG A 82 -2.01 3.63 3.92
C ARG A 82 -1.48 2.58 4.87
N GLN A 83 -2.39 1.91 5.56
CA GLN A 83 -2.05 0.85 6.50
C GLN A 83 -1.84 -0.47 5.75
N VAL A 84 -0.68 -1.08 5.94
CA VAL A 84 -0.27 -2.37 5.39
C VAL A 84 0.25 -3.26 6.50
N LYS A 85 0.11 -4.57 6.34
CA LYS A 85 0.61 -5.55 7.31
C LYS A 85 1.98 -6.07 6.87
N CYS A 86 2.90 -6.19 7.83
CA CYS A 86 4.15 -6.90 7.60
C CYS A 86 3.87 -8.37 7.28
N LYS A 87 4.48 -8.92 6.22
CA LYS A 87 4.33 -10.33 5.84
C LYS A 87 4.94 -11.35 6.81
N PHE A 88 5.74 -10.88 7.77
CA PHE A 88 6.46 -11.74 8.72
C PHE A 88 5.86 -11.72 10.12
N CYS A 89 5.32 -10.59 10.58
CA CYS A 89 4.79 -10.43 11.94
C CYS A 89 3.34 -9.91 11.99
N GLU A 90 2.72 -9.69 10.83
CA GLU A 90 1.34 -9.21 10.67
C GLU A 90 1.02 -7.84 11.29
N LEU A 91 2.01 -7.15 11.85
CA LEU A 91 1.86 -5.83 12.42
C LEU A 91 1.42 -4.83 11.34
N ALA A 92 0.38 -4.04 11.64
CA ALA A 92 -0.09 -2.97 10.78
C ALA A 92 0.79 -1.71 10.92
N MET A 93 1.16 -1.10 9.81
CA MET A 93 1.98 0.12 9.75
C MET A 93 1.74 0.91 8.46
N ASP A 94 2.30 2.12 8.40
CA ASP A 94 2.28 2.94 7.18
C ASP A 94 3.12 2.30 6.07
N PHE A 95 2.63 2.33 4.82
CA PHE A 95 3.35 1.81 3.66
C PHE A 95 4.75 2.39 3.51
N SER A 96 4.94 3.68 3.81
CA SER A 96 6.24 4.38 3.81
C SER A 96 7.30 3.73 4.73
N LYS A 97 6.89 2.96 5.74
CA LYS A 97 7.79 2.31 6.70
C LYS A 97 7.87 0.79 6.50
N GLN A 98 7.03 0.23 5.62
CA GLN A 98 6.92 -1.22 5.43
C GLN A 98 8.24 -1.84 4.99
N GLU A 99 8.91 -1.27 4.00
CA GLU A 99 10.15 -1.85 3.44
C GLU A 99 11.26 -1.96 4.50
N ILE A 100 11.50 -0.87 5.24
CA ILE A 100 12.49 -0.83 6.32
C ILE A 100 12.12 -1.85 7.40
N HIS A 101 10.85 -1.91 7.79
CA HIS A 101 10.40 -2.88 8.77
C HIS A 101 10.56 -4.32 8.27
N GLU A 102 10.16 -4.65 7.05
CA GLU A 102 10.27 -6.01 6.50
C GLU A 102 11.72 -6.46 6.39
N TYR A 103 12.65 -5.57 6.08
CA TYR A 103 14.08 -5.87 6.09
C TYR A 103 14.56 -6.30 7.49
N HIS A 104 14.21 -5.54 8.53
CA HIS A 104 14.58 -5.85 9.91
C HIS A 104 13.81 -7.06 10.47
N CYS A 105 12.52 -7.15 10.19
CA CYS A 105 11.67 -8.23 10.66
C CYS A 105 12.08 -9.56 10.01
N GLY A 106 12.35 -9.56 8.71
CA GLY A 106 12.77 -10.76 7.98
C GLY A 106 14.18 -11.24 8.29
N SER A 107 15.05 -10.38 8.84
CA SER A 107 16.40 -10.74 9.28
C SER A 107 16.46 -11.27 10.72
N ARG A 108 15.35 -11.23 11.46
CA ARG A 108 15.23 -11.96 12.73
C ARG A 108 15.33 -13.45 12.47
N THR A 109 16.00 -14.17 13.37
CA THR A 109 16.00 -15.62 13.35
C THR A 109 14.94 -16.16 14.32
N GLU A 110 14.26 -17.23 13.92
CA GLU A 110 13.35 -18.02 14.75
C GLU A 110 13.88 -19.45 14.82
N LEU A 111 13.60 -20.14 15.93
CA LEU A 111 14.00 -21.53 16.10
C LEU A 111 13.07 -22.43 15.28
N CYS A 112 13.62 -23.27 14.42
CA CYS A 112 12.86 -24.32 13.76
C CYS A 112 12.48 -25.40 14.80
N PRO A 113 11.20 -25.75 14.98
CA PRO A 113 10.81 -26.78 15.93
C PRO A 113 11.26 -28.19 15.52
N ASP A 114 11.54 -28.42 14.24
CA ASP A 114 11.86 -29.75 13.71
C ASP A 114 13.37 -30.05 13.75
N CYS A 115 14.23 -29.05 13.57
CA CYS A 115 15.69 -29.23 13.54
C CYS A 115 16.47 -28.40 14.57
N ASN A 116 15.77 -27.59 15.39
CA ASN A 116 16.37 -26.72 16.41
C ASN A 116 17.44 -25.75 15.89
N GLN A 117 17.46 -25.46 14.58
CA GLN A 117 18.32 -24.44 13.98
C GLN A 117 17.65 -23.07 14.00
N TYR A 118 18.46 -22.02 14.16
CA TYR A 118 18.01 -20.64 14.01
C TYR A 118 17.94 -20.29 12.52
N ILE A 119 16.73 -20.08 12.02
CA ILE A 119 16.47 -19.79 10.62
C ILE A 119 15.94 -18.37 10.48
N LEU A 120 16.40 -17.63 9.48
CA LEU A 120 15.89 -16.28 9.20
C LEU A 120 14.38 -16.36 8.91
N LEU A 121 13.62 -15.42 9.46
CA LEU A 121 12.16 -15.41 9.35
C LEU A 121 11.71 -15.35 7.88
N ARG A 122 12.51 -14.69 7.02
CA ARG A 122 12.27 -14.65 5.57
C ARG A 122 12.54 -15.97 4.83
N GLU A 123 13.33 -16.85 5.41
CA GLU A 123 13.72 -18.16 4.86
C GLU A 123 12.97 -19.31 5.54
N LEU A 124 12.21 -19.01 6.60
CA LEU A 124 11.53 -20.01 7.41
C LEU A 124 10.54 -20.84 6.59
N ALA A 125 9.83 -20.22 5.64
CA ALA A 125 8.91 -20.93 4.74
C ALA A 125 9.66 -21.95 3.87
N SER A 126 10.70 -21.53 3.15
CA SER A 126 11.54 -22.41 2.34
C SER A 126 12.27 -23.48 3.15
N HIS A 127 12.66 -23.16 4.39
CA HIS A 127 13.29 -24.11 5.28
C HIS A 127 12.32 -25.21 5.69
N LYS A 128 11.07 -24.88 6.03
CA LYS A 128 10.04 -25.89 6.40
C LYS A 128 9.85 -26.93 5.30
N ASP A 129 9.91 -26.53 4.04
CA ASP A 129 9.75 -27.43 2.90
C ASP A 129 10.94 -28.40 2.72
N ALA A 130 12.14 -27.99 3.13
CA ALA A 130 13.38 -28.76 2.98
C ALA A 130 13.94 -29.29 4.31
N CYS A 131 13.24 -29.09 5.42
CA CYS A 131 13.72 -29.42 6.75
C CYS A 131 13.82 -30.93 6.91
N GLN A 132 15.00 -31.43 7.27
CA GLN A 132 15.27 -32.85 7.45
C GLN A 132 15.07 -33.31 8.92
N GLY A 133 14.50 -32.46 9.77
CA GLY A 133 14.35 -32.71 11.21
C GLY A 133 15.70 -32.83 11.93
N GLU A 134 15.70 -33.30 13.18
CA GLU A 134 16.90 -33.48 14.04
C GLU A 134 17.95 -34.50 13.51
N GLN A 135 17.88 -34.94 12.25
CA GLN A 135 18.88 -35.84 11.66
C GLN A 135 20.18 -35.14 11.21
N ALA A 136 20.29 -33.82 11.32
CA ALA A 136 21.54 -33.10 11.08
C ALA A 136 22.19 -32.65 12.40
N GLN A 137 23.33 -33.27 12.71
CA GLN A 137 24.19 -33.03 13.88
C GLN A 137 24.48 -31.53 14.16
N PRO A 138 24.74 -31.17 15.43
CA PRO A 138 24.88 -29.79 15.87
C PRO A 138 26.20 -29.19 15.38
N SER A 139 26.14 -28.28 14.40
CA SER A 139 27.22 -27.32 14.21
C SER A 139 27.21 -26.37 15.40
N LYS A 140 28.15 -26.61 16.31
CA LYS A 140 28.52 -25.75 17.43
C LYS A 140 28.33 -24.30 17.05
N GLY A 141 27.47 -23.60 17.81
CA GLY A 141 27.35 -22.16 17.74
C GLY A 141 28.67 -21.51 18.13
N GLU A 142 29.54 -21.34 17.14
CA GLU A 142 30.51 -20.26 17.20
C GLU A 142 29.70 -18.97 17.18
N ARG A 143 29.75 -18.23 18.29
CA ARG A 143 29.22 -16.86 18.37
C ARG A 143 29.95 -16.02 17.32
N MET A 144 29.44 -15.99 16.10
CA MET A 144 29.80 -14.96 15.15
C MET A 144 29.06 -13.70 15.55
N SER A 145 29.76 -12.80 16.25
CA SER A 145 29.35 -11.40 16.38
C SER A 145 29.03 -10.88 14.98
N ALA A 146 27.76 -10.59 14.70
CA ALA A 146 27.34 -10.06 13.42
C ALA A 146 28.23 -8.87 13.02
N PRO A 147 28.66 -8.75 11.75
CA PRO A 147 29.34 -7.55 11.29
C PRO A 147 28.38 -6.38 11.48
N VAL A 148 28.62 -5.56 12.50
CA VAL A 148 27.81 -4.36 12.70
C VAL A 148 28.11 -3.47 11.49
N GLY A 149 27.19 -3.44 10.53
CA GLY A 149 27.30 -2.56 9.37
C GLY A 149 27.59 -1.15 9.86
N LYS A 150 28.51 -0.48 9.17
CA LYS A 150 28.88 0.90 9.47
C LYS A 150 28.29 1.79 8.39
N ILE A 151 27.54 2.80 8.78
CA ILE A 151 26.96 3.81 7.88
C ILE A 151 27.84 5.05 7.97
N ASN A 152 28.16 5.66 6.82
CA ASN A 152 28.84 6.94 6.79
C ASN A 152 27.85 8.06 7.15
N CYS A 153 28.18 8.88 8.14
CA CYS A 153 27.40 10.03 8.52
C CYS A 153 27.71 11.22 7.61
N ASN A 154 26.74 11.71 6.85
CA ASN A 154 26.93 12.84 5.92
C ASN A 154 27.30 14.16 6.63
N SER A 155 27.08 14.28 7.93
CA SER A 155 27.35 15.50 8.70
C SER A 155 28.79 15.59 9.23
N CYS A 156 29.43 14.47 9.52
CA CYS A 156 30.80 14.41 10.04
C CYS A 156 31.75 13.53 9.21
N ASN A 157 31.23 12.91 8.14
CA ASN A 157 31.89 11.98 7.23
C ASN A 157 32.57 10.79 7.95
N GLN A 158 32.05 10.39 9.10
CA GLN A 158 32.56 9.25 9.89
C GLN A 158 31.72 7.99 9.67
N MET A 159 32.41 6.85 9.66
CA MET A 159 31.84 5.51 9.61
C MET A 159 31.32 5.08 10.99
N ILE A 160 30.01 5.09 11.19
CA ILE A 160 29.36 4.85 12.48
C ILE A 160 28.63 3.51 12.48
N PRO A 161 28.85 2.65 13.49
CA PRO A 161 28.09 1.41 13.66
C PRO A 161 26.57 1.67 13.68
N ILE A 162 25.78 0.93 12.90
CA ILE A 162 24.33 1.14 12.74
C ILE A 162 23.60 1.23 14.08
N ASN A 163 23.97 0.39 15.06
CA ASN A 163 23.38 0.38 16.39
C ASN A 163 23.62 1.65 17.22
N LYS A 164 24.54 2.53 16.79
CA LYS A 164 24.86 3.81 17.44
C LYS A 164 24.47 5.02 16.61
N TYR A 165 23.99 4.84 15.39
CA TYR A 165 23.63 5.96 14.50
C TYR A 165 22.44 6.77 15.05
N ALA A 166 21.46 6.11 15.67
CA ALA A 166 20.32 6.77 16.31
C ALA A 166 20.77 7.72 17.45
N HIS A 167 21.71 7.29 18.30
CA HIS A 167 22.27 8.14 19.35
C HIS A 167 23.21 9.23 18.80
N HIS A 168 23.82 9.00 17.64
CA HIS A 168 24.66 9.99 16.97
C HIS A 168 23.87 11.16 16.35
N MET A 169 22.61 10.93 15.94
CA MET A 169 21.75 11.94 15.34
C MET A 169 21.02 12.83 16.35
N VAL A 170 21.06 12.51 17.66
CA VAL A 170 20.44 13.35 18.70
C VAL A 170 21.39 14.51 19.02
N PRO A 171 20.99 15.78 18.78
CA PRO A 171 21.78 16.90 19.25
C PRO A 171 21.82 16.82 20.78
N ILE A 172 23.03 16.81 21.34
CA ILE A 172 23.23 16.95 22.79
C ILE A 172 22.68 18.34 23.15
N THR A 173 21.41 18.41 23.52
CA THR A 173 20.88 19.57 24.24
C THR A 173 21.53 19.50 25.61
N LYS A 174 22.69 20.15 25.75
CA LYS A 174 23.25 20.47 27.05
C LYS A 174 22.23 21.35 27.75
N SER A 175 21.58 20.79 28.75
CA SER A 175 20.95 21.54 29.83
C SER A 175 22.02 22.42 30.49
N SER A 176 21.84 23.73 30.41
CA SER A 176 22.43 24.74 31.29
C SER A 176 21.36 25.78 31.56
#